data_AF-A0A7Y3L4N2-F1
#
_entry.id   AF-A0A7Y3L4N2-F1
#
_cell.length_a   1.000
_cell.length_b   1.000
_cell.length_c   1.000
_cell.angle_alpha   90.00
_cell.angle_beta   90.00
_cell.angle_gamma   90.00
#
_symmetry.space_group_name_H-M   'P 1'
#
loop_
_entity.id
_entity.type
_entity.pdbx_description
1 polymer ?
#
loop_
_entity_poly.entity_id
_entity_poly.type
_entity_poly.pdbx_seq_one_letter_code
_entity_poly.pdbx_strand_id
1 'polypeptide(L)'
;METLLDWMTPRTFLAAAALVALILAADRFGGYPRQWFDEWRYPPVGRSVGGEDIAAALDGHQSRRLHRLYGRVSSEIAAARAQGLDVTGLQEAADASLTLDTPRYRDAAIERLNHLSMAVPQRPTRTRPAVMDDESEDRLPTPPSAPARPR
;
A
#
# COMPACT_ATOMS: atom_id res chain seq x y z
N MET A 1 15.20 55.81 -19.60
CA MET A 1 14.69 54.68 -18.80
C MET A 1 15.34 54.75 -17.42
N GLU A 2 14.89 55.67 -16.56
CA GLU A 2 15.55 55.96 -15.27
C GLU A 2 14.51 56.12 -14.15
N THR A 3 13.55 55.21 -14.02
CA THR A 3 12.46 55.36 -13.04
C THR A 3 12.36 54.21 -12.03
N LEU A 4 13.03 53.08 -12.26
CA LEU A 4 12.98 51.93 -11.33
C LEU A 4 13.98 52.04 -10.18
N LEU A 5 15.14 52.67 -10.40
CA LEU A 5 16.20 52.80 -9.40
C LEU A 5 15.96 53.92 -8.38
N ASP A 6 15.23 54.98 -8.75
CA ASP A 6 14.89 56.10 -7.84
C ASP A 6 13.89 55.71 -6.74
N TRP A 7 13.16 54.61 -6.93
CA TRP A 7 12.24 54.06 -5.94
C TRP A 7 12.92 53.15 -4.90
N MET A 8 14.17 52.76 -5.13
CA MET A 8 14.96 51.89 -4.25
C MET A 8 15.70 52.71 -3.19
N THR A 9 14.95 53.41 -2.34
CA THR A 9 15.53 54.05 -1.16
C THR A 9 15.77 53.02 -0.05
N PRO A 10 16.74 53.21 0.85
CA PRO A 10 16.98 52.29 1.97
C PRO A 10 15.74 52.05 2.85
N ARG A 11 14.79 52.99 2.84
CA ARG A 11 13.49 52.86 3.52
C ARG A 11 12.57 51.85 2.84
N THR A 12 12.51 51.79 1.51
CA THR A 12 11.68 50.81 0.79
C THR A 12 12.26 49.41 0.91
N PHE A 13 13.59 49.26 0.96
CA PHE A 13 14.23 47.98 1.29
C PHE A 13 13.95 47.53 2.73
N LEU A 14 14.01 48.42 3.71
CA LEU A 14 13.65 48.10 5.09
C LEU A 14 12.19 47.66 5.22
N ALA A 15 11.29 48.37 4.54
CA ALA A 15 9.87 48.00 4.51
C ALA A 15 9.65 46.63 3.85
N ALA A 16 10.29 46.36 2.73
CA ALA A 16 10.22 45.06 2.05
C ALA A 16 10.82 43.94 2.91
N ALA A 17 11.98 44.16 3.52
CA ALA A 17 12.63 43.19 4.41
C ALA A 17 11.77 42.90 5.65
N ALA A 18 11.16 43.93 6.25
CA ALA A 18 10.24 43.76 7.38
C ALA A 18 9.00 42.96 6.99
N LEU A 19 8.45 43.20 5.79
CA LEU A 19 7.27 42.49 5.30
C LEU A 19 7.58 41.03 4.98
N VAL A 20 8.74 40.75 4.39
CA VAL A 20 9.24 39.37 4.18
C VAL A 20 9.47 38.67 5.51
N ALA A 21 10.09 39.34 6.49
CA ALA A 21 10.31 38.78 7.82
C ALA A 21 8.99 38.46 8.54
N LEU A 22 7.96 39.33 8.38
CA LEU A 22 6.63 39.12 8.93
C LEU A 22 5.94 37.90 8.29
N ILE A 23 6.04 37.73 6.97
CA ILE A 23 5.47 36.57 6.25
C ILE A 23 6.16 35.28 6.72
N LEU A 24 7.49 35.28 6.80
CA LEU A 24 8.25 34.13 7.29
C LEU A 24 7.92 33.79 8.74
N ALA A 25 7.71 34.80 9.58
CA ALA A 25 7.27 34.60 10.96
C ALA A 25 5.85 34.02 11.00
N ALA A 26 4.91 34.58 10.23
CA ALA A 26 3.54 34.08 10.17
C ALA A 26 3.47 32.62 9.67
N ASP A 27 4.27 32.27 8.66
CA ASP A 27 4.38 30.89 8.16
C ASP A 27 4.98 29.94 9.21
N ARG A 28 6.05 30.37 9.88
CA ARG A 28 6.73 29.58 10.92
C ARG A 28 5.89 29.40 12.19
N PHE A 29 5.09 30.39 12.56
CA PHE A 29 4.31 30.40 13.80
C PHE A 29 2.82 30.07 13.61
N GLY A 30 2.32 29.99 12.37
CA GLY A 30 0.90 29.71 12.10
C GLY A 30 0.40 28.39 12.66
N GLY A 31 1.26 27.37 12.73
CA GLY A 31 0.94 26.06 13.32
C GLY A 31 1.11 25.98 14.85
N TYR A 32 1.85 26.91 15.44
CA TYR A 32 2.26 26.87 16.84
C TYR A 32 1.10 26.95 17.84
N PRO A 33 0.08 27.82 17.69
CA PRO A 33 -1.02 27.88 18.66
C PRO A 33 -1.88 26.60 18.63
N ARG A 34 -1.99 25.96 17.48
CA ARG A 34 -2.74 24.70 17.33
C ARG A 34 -1.98 23.53 17.95
N GLN A 35 -0.68 23.42 17.67
CA GLN A 35 0.20 22.43 18.30
C GLN A 35 0.25 22.60 19.82
N TRP A 36 0.38 23.83 20.30
CA TRP A 36 0.36 24.13 21.74
C TRP A 36 -0.96 23.74 22.39
N PHE A 37 -2.10 24.04 21.75
CA PHE A 37 -3.42 23.66 22.26
C PHE A 37 -3.60 22.14 22.27
N ASP A 38 -3.18 21.45 21.21
CA ASP A 38 -3.27 19.99 21.11
C ASP A 38 -2.37 19.31 22.15
N GLU A 39 -1.16 19.82 22.37
CA GLU A 39 -0.23 19.30 23.38
C GLU A 39 -0.67 19.60 24.82
N TRP A 40 -1.32 20.74 25.06
CA TRP A 40 -1.92 21.03 26.37
C TRP A 40 -3.16 20.18 26.66
N ARG A 41 -4.03 19.98 25.66
CA ARG A 41 -5.27 19.20 25.79
C ARG A 41 -5.02 17.69 25.80
N TYR A 42 -3.99 17.25 25.08
CA TYR A 42 -3.55 15.86 24.99
C TYR A 42 -2.05 15.80 25.33
N PRO A 43 -1.69 15.94 26.62
CA PRO A 43 -0.29 15.86 27.01
C PRO A 43 0.28 14.52 26.53
N PRO A 44 1.50 14.50 25.96
CA PRO A 44 2.10 13.27 25.50
C PRO A 44 2.23 12.33 26.69
N VAL A 45 1.35 11.32 26.74
CA VAL A 45 1.52 10.16 27.60
C VAL A 45 2.87 9.58 27.21
N GLY A 46 3.85 9.72 28.09
CA GLY A 46 5.24 9.33 27.84
C GLY A 46 5.30 7.93 27.23
N ARG A 47 6.27 7.71 26.32
CA ARG A 47 6.50 6.46 25.57
C ARG A 47 5.92 5.27 26.32
N SER A 48 4.77 4.78 25.86
CA SER A 48 4.10 3.69 26.56
C SER A 48 5.07 2.53 26.67
N VAL A 49 5.25 2.02 27.88
CA VAL A 49 5.94 0.74 28.10
C VAL A 49 5.16 -0.28 27.28
N GLY A 50 5.74 -0.75 26.17
CA GLY A 50 5.12 -1.64 25.18
C GLY A 50 4.78 -1.01 23.81
N GLY A 51 4.89 0.31 23.62
CA GLY A 51 4.64 0.95 22.32
C GLY A 51 5.69 0.60 21.27
N GLU A 52 6.95 0.48 21.68
CA GLU A 52 8.05 0.03 20.80
C GLU A 52 7.90 -1.45 20.41
N ASP A 53 7.42 -2.30 21.33
CA ASP A 53 7.13 -3.71 21.04
C ASP A 53 5.98 -3.87 20.04
N ILE A 54 4.92 -3.04 20.18
CA ILE A 54 3.79 -3.02 19.26
C ILE A 54 4.24 -2.55 17.86
N ALA A 55 5.06 -1.49 17.80
CA ALA A 55 5.59 -0.99 16.53
C ALA A 55 6.48 -2.04 15.85
N ALA A 56 7.38 -2.67 16.59
CA ALA A 56 8.25 -3.75 16.07
C ALA A 56 7.44 -4.98 15.63
N ALA A 57 6.38 -5.34 16.36
CA ALA A 57 5.49 -6.43 15.98
C ALA A 57 4.73 -6.10 14.68
N LEU A 58 4.22 -4.87 14.55
CA LEU A 58 3.53 -4.39 13.36
C LEU A 58 4.47 -4.42 12.14
N ASP A 59 5.70 -3.95 12.30
CA ASP A 59 6.75 -4.01 11.28
C ASP A 59 7.04 -5.45 10.84
N GLY A 60 7.19 -6.36 11.79
CA GLY A 60 7.38 -7.77 11.52
C GLY A 60 6.20 -8.39 10.76
N HIS A 61 4.97 -7.99 11.08
CA HIS A 61 3.77 -8.42 10.34
C HIS A 61 3.77 -7.93 8.90
N GLN A 62 4.12 -6.67 8.67
CA GLN A 62 4.14 -6.11 7.32
C GLN A 62 5.25 -6.70 6.46
N SER A 63 6.47 -6.90 7.00
CA SER A 63 7.57 -7.55 6.26
C SER A 63 7.18 -8.99 5.86
N ARG A 64 6.58 -9.77 6.78
CA ARG A 64 6.05 -11.11 6.44
C ARG A 64 4.99 -11.06 5.35
N ARG A 65 4.11 -10.05 5.37
CA ARG A 65 3.09 -9.86 4.33
C ARG A 65 3.74 -9.60 2.96
N LEU A 66 4.75 -8.73 2.90
CA LEU A 66 5.50 -8.44 1.68
C LEU A 66 6.13 -9.73 1.11
N HIS A 67 6.84 -10.50 1.94
CA HIS A 67 7.47 -11.75 1.51
C HIS A 67 6.47 -12.80 1.01
N ARG A 68 5.33 -12.97 1.67
CA ARG A 68 4.26 -13.89 1.21
C ARG A 68 3.72 -13.46 -0.15
N LEU A 69 3.53 -12.16 -0.34
CA LEU A 69 2.98 -11.62 -1.57
C LEU A 69 3.98 -11.76 -2.73
N TYR A 70 5.26 -11.46 -2.48
CA TYR A 70 6.34 -11.76 -3.41
C TYR A 70 6.40 -13.25 -3.79
N GLY A 71 6.30 -14.15 -2.81
CA GLY A 71 6.29 -15.61 -3.07
C GLY A 71 5.12 -16.03 -3.98
N ARG A 72 3.95 -15.44 -3.80
CA ARG A 72 2.81 -15.67 -4.69
C ARG A 72 3.08 -15.14 -6.10
N VAL A 73 3.46 -13.87 -6.23
CA VAL A 73 3.69 -13.24 -7.54
C VAL A 73 4.80 -13.93 -8.33
N SER A 74 5.91 -14.28 -7.68
CA SER A 74 6.99 -15.05 -8.31
C SER A 74 6.52 -16.42 -8.80
N SER A 75 5.65 -17.11 -8.05
CA SER A 75 5.05 -18.37 -8.50
C SER A 75 4.12 -18.19 -9.70
N GLU A 76 3.35 -17.10 -9.75
CA GLU A 76 2.49 -16.74 -10.89
C GLU A 76 3.31 -16.41 -12.13
N ILE A 77 4.41 -15.65 -11.99
CA ILE A 77 5.36 -15.36 -13.07
C ILE A 77 6.01 -16.65 -13.59
N ALA A 78 6.42 -17.55 -12.69
CA ALA A 78 7.01 -18.83 -13.07
C ALA A 78 6.01 -19.72 -13.83
N ALA A 79 4.76 -19.78 -13.37
CA ALA A 79 3.68 -20.46 -14.09
C ALA A 79 3.41 -19.80 -15.46
N ALA A 80 3.45 -18.46 -15.47
CA ALA A 80 3.49 -17.55 -16.61
C ALA A 80 4.41 -18.05 -17.73
N ARG A 81 5.68 -18.11 -17.35
CA ARG A 81 6.82 -18.52 -18.18
C ARG A 81 6.70 -19.97 -18.66
N ALA A 82 6.29 -20.88 -17.78
CA ALA A 82 6.12 -22.30 -18.13
C ALA A 82 5.03 -22.50 -19.20
N GLN A 83 4.07 -21.59 -19.28
CA GLN A 83 3.01 -21.60 -20.29
C GLN A 83 3.42 -20.95 -21.61
N GLY A 84 4.66 -20.41 -21.70
CA GLY A 84 5.18 -19.72 -22.87
C GLY A 84 4.68 -18.28 -23.03
N LEU A 85 4.14 -17.69 -21.95
CA LEU A 85 3.67 -16.29 -21.96
C LEU A 85 4.84 -15.34 -21.72
N ASP A 86 4.78 -14.16 -22.32
CA ASP A 86 5.82 -13.14 -22.15
C ASP A 86 5.80 -12.60 -20.71
N VAL A 87 6.92 -12.76 -20.01
CA VAL A 87 7.12 -12.31 -18.63
C VAL A 87 8.38 -11.44 -18.50
N THR A 88 8.81 -10.83 -19.61
CA THR A 88 10.03 -10.03 -19.66
C THR A 88 9.98 -8.90 -18.64
N GLY A 89 11.01 -8.78 -17.80
CA GLY A 89 11.12 -7.73 -16.77
C GLY A 89 10.20 -7.87 -15.55
N LEU A 90 9.21 -8.77 -15.56
CA LEU A 90 8.29 -8.93 -14.42
C LEU A 90 9.00 -9.51 -13.18
N GLN A 91 9.90 -10.47 -13.39
CA GLN A 91 10.68 -11.05 -12.30
C GLN A 91 11.63 -10.01 -11.67
N GLU A 92 12.32 -9.24 -12.50
CA GLU A 92 13.23 -8.18 -12.05
C GLU A 92 12.47 -7.10 -11.27
N ALA A 93 11.26 -6.72 -11.72
CA ALA A 93 10.41 -5.78 -11.00
C ALA A 93 9.91 -6.33 -9.65
N ALA A 94 9.63 -7.63 -9.56
CA ALA A 94 9.26 -8.29 -8.31
C ALA A 94 10.47 -8.33 -7.34
N ASP A 95 11.65 -8.68 -7.83
CA ASP A 95 12.89 -8.72 -7.05
C ASP A 95 13.30 -7.31 -6.56
N ALA A 96 13.16 -6.29 -7.41
CA ALA A 96 13.37 -4.89 -7.03
C ALA A 96 12.43 -4.46 -5.89
N SER A 97 11.21 -4.99 -5.84
CA SER A 97 10.25 -4.66 -4.78
C SER A 97 10.67 -5.23 -3.41
N LEU A 98 11.41 -6.34 -3.37
CA LEU A 98 12.00 -6.86 -2.13
C LEU A 98 13.11 -5.96 -1.58
N THR A 99 13.87 -5.28 -2.45
CA THR A 99 14.92 -4.34 -2.00
C THR A 99 14.35 -3.16 -1.22
N LEU A 100 13.04 -2.92 -1.33
CA LEU A 100 12.30 -1.87 -0.63
C LEU A 100 11.68 -2.33 0.69
N ASP A 101 12.06 -3.49 1.26
CA ASP A 101 11.60 -3.93 2.59
C ASP A 101 12.23 -3.09 3.72
N THR A 102 11.79 -1.85 3.78
CA THR A 102 12.13 -0.89 4.82
C THR A 102 10.84 -0.21 5.28
N PRO A 103 10.72 0.19 6.56
CA PRO A 103 9.46 0.73 7.09
C PRO A 103 8.89 1.90 6.27
N ARG A 104 9.76 2.73 5.68
CA ARG A 104 9.37 3.90 4.87
C ARG A 104 8.77 3.53 3.50
N TYR A 105 9.24 2.46 2.87
CA TYR A 105 8.92 2.12 1.47
C TYR A 105 8.08 0.86 1.32
N ARG A 106 7.80 0.16 2.42
CA ARG A 106 7.13 -1.14 2.41
C ARG A 106 5.73 -1.09 1.83
N ASP A 107 4.94 -0.06 2.14
CA ASP A 107 3.58 0.07 1.59
C ASP A 107 3.61 0.24 0.07
N ALA A 108 4.54 1.06 -0.44
CA ALA A 108 4.75 1.22 -1.88
C ALA A 108 5.23 -0.07 -2.55
N ALA A 109 6.06 -0.86 -1.86
CA ALA A 109 6.50 -2.18 -2.34
C ALA A 109 5.33 -3.18 -2.43
N ILE A 110 4.43 -3.19 -1.45
CA ILE A 110 3.22 -4.02 -1.45
C ILE A 110 2.30 -3.62 -2.60
N GLU A 111 2.05 -2.32 -2.78
CA GLU A 111 1.21 -1.80 -3.86
C GLU A 111 1.79 -2.16 -5.23
N ARG A 112 3.10 -1.98 -5.42
CA ARG A 112 3.80 -2.34 -6.66
C ARG A 112 3.68 -3.83 -6.97
N LEU A 113 3.82 -4.71 -5.98
CA LEU A 113 3.66 -6.15 -6.18
C LEU A 113 2.21 -6.53 -6.52
N ASN A 114 1.20 -5.87 -5.94
CA ASN A 114 -0.21 -6.08 -6.34
C ASN A 114 -0.46 -5.62 -7.78
N HIS A 115 0.14 -4.51 -8.19
CA HIS A 115 0.05 -4.05 -9.57
C HIS A 115 0.72 -5.05 -10.53
N LEU A 116 1.88 -5.59 -10.14
CA LEU A 116 2.55 -6.65 -10.89
C LEU A 116 1.71 -7.91 -11.00
N SER A 117 1.03 -8.35 -9.93
CA SER A 117 0.16 -9.55 -9.98
C SER A 117 -0.96 -9.41 -11.01
N MET A 118 -1.51 -8.20 -11.18
CA MET A 118 -2.52 -7.91 -12.20
C MET A 118 -1.95 -7.87 -13.62
N ALA A 119 -0.66 -7.55 -13.76
CA ALA A 119 0.03 -7.51 -15.04
C ALA A 119 0.54 -8.90 -15.51
N VAL A 120 0.58 -9.90 -14.63
CA VAL A 120 0.99 -11.26 -15.02
C VAL A 120 -0.06 -11.82 -16.00
N PRO A 121 0.33 -12.18 -17.23
CA PRO A 121 -0.59 -12.74 -18.20
C PRO A 121 -1.10 -14.10 -17.71
N GLN A 122 -2.42 -14.27 -17.74
CA GLN A 122 -3.08 -15.53 -17.40
C GLN A 122 -3.67 -16.17 -18.65
N ARG A 123 -3.71 -17.50 -18.70
CA ARG A 123 -4.47 -18.19 -19.75
C ARG A 123 -5.97 -17.86 -19.59
N PRO A 124 -6.68 -17.60 -20.69
CA PRO A 124 -8.12 -17.40 -20.64
C PRO A 124 -8.76 -18.70 -20.15
N THR A 125 -9.24 -18.69 -18.91
CA THR A 125 -10.08 -19.76 -18.39
C THR A 125 -11.35 -19.74 -19.24
N ARG A 126 -11.55 -20.76 -20.09
CA ARG A 126 -12.84 -20.94 -20.78
C ARG A 126 -13.89 -21.26 -19.73
N THR A 127 -14.50 -20.23 -19.16
CA THR A 127 -15.74 -20.37 -18.40
C THR A 127 -16.81 -20.74 -19.39
N ARG A 128 -17.10 -22.05 -19.51
CA ARG A 128 -18.32 -22.51 -20.16
C ARG A 128 -19.46 -21.93 -19.33
N PRO A 129 -20.35 -21.09 -19.87
CA PRO A 129 -21.54 -20.68 -19.14
C PRO A 129 -22.27 -21.96 -18.72
N ALA A 130 -22.64 -22.03 -17.44
CA ALA A 130 -23.56 -23.07 -16.99
C ALA A 130 -24.82 -22.90 -17.82
N VAL A 131 -24.98 -23.76 -18.82
CA VAL A 131 -26.27 -23.96 -19.47
C VAL A 131 -27.15 -24.45 -18.32
N MET A 132 -28.07 -23.60 -17.86
CA MET A 132 -29.20 -24.07 -17.10
C MET A 132 -30.01 -24.92 -18.07
N ASP A 133 -29.66 -26.20 -18.17
CA ASP A 133 -30.59 -27.21 -18.61
C ASP A 133 -31.58 -27.37 -17.45
N ASP A 134 -32.72 -26.70 -17.59
CA ASP A 134 -33.89 -26.79 -16.71
C ASP A 134 -34.64 -28.12 -16.85
N GLU A 135 -33.94 -29.22 -17.17
CA GLU A 135 -34.49 -30.57 -17.20
C GLU A 135 -33.41 -31.61 -16.84
N SER A 136 -33.12 -31.74 -15.55
CA SER A 136 -32.66 -33.04 -15.04
C SER A 136 -33.38 -33.33 -13.74
N GLU A 137 -34.51 -34.03 -13.91
CA GLU A 137 -35.31 -34.64 -12.86
C GLU A 137 -34.43 -35.27 -11.78
N ASP A 138 -34.84 -34.99 -10.54
CA ASP A 138 -34.47 -35.63 -9.29
C ASP A 138 -33.92 -37.06 -9.44
N ARG A 139 -32.60 -37.21 -9.29
CA ARG A 139 -32.02 -38.44 -8.74
C ARG A 139 -31.31 -38.11 -7.44
N LEU A 140 -32.11 -38.01 -6.38
CA LEU A 140 -31.64 -38.12 -5.01
C LEU A 140 -30.81 -39.42 -4.87
N PRO A 141 -29.62 -39.39 -4.25
CA PRO A 141 -28.89 -40.61 -3.96
C PRO A 141 -29.69 -41.47 -2.97
N THR A 142 -30.10 -42.65 -3.40
CA THR A 142 -30.72 -43.65 -2.52
C THR A 142 -29.71 -44.05 -1.44
N PRO A 143 -30.03 -43.96 -0.14
CA PRO A 143 -29.12 -44.39 0.91
C PRO A 143 -28.89 -45.91 0.83
N PRO A 144 -27.68 -46.40 1.13
CA PRO A 144 -27.39 -47.83 1.09
C PRO A 144 -28.22 -48.58 2.15
N SER A 145 -28.97 -49.59 1.70
CA SER A 145 -29.71 -50.51 2.57
C SER A 145 -28.73 -51.25 3.50
N ALA A 146 -28.98 -51.16 4.81
CA ALA A 146 -28.21 -51.87 5.82
C ALA A 146 -28.39 -53.40 5.69
N PRO A 147 -27.36 -54.20 6.01
CA PRO A 147 -27.44 -55.65 5.91
C PRO A 147 -28.38 -56.24 6.99
N ALA A 148 -29.34 -57.04 6.56
CA ALA A 148 -30.25 -57.77 7.43
C ALA A 148 -29.48 -58.79 8.28
N ARG A 149 -29.63 -58.72 9.61
CA ARG A 149 -29.10 -59.73 10.55
C ARG A 149 -29.79 -61.08 10.31
N PRO A 150 -29.04 -62.19 10.18
CA PRO A 150 -29.63 -63.52 10.23
C PRO A 150 -30.03 -63.88 11.68
N ARG A 151 -31.19 -64.51 11.82
CA ARG A 151 -31.59 -65.30 13.00
C ARG A 151 -31.50 -66.77 12.65
#